data_AF-A0AAR2JU70-F1
#
_entry.id   AF-A0AAR2JU70-F1
#
_cell.length_a   1.000
_cell.length_b   1.000
_cell.length_c   1.000
_cell.angle_alpha   90.00
_cell.angle_beta   90.00
_cell.angle_gamma   90.00
#
_symmetry.space_group_name_H-M   'P 1'
#
loop_
_entity.id
_entity.type
_entity.pdbx_description
1 polymer ?
#
loop_
_entity_poly.entity_id
_entity_poly.type
_entity_poly.pdbx_seq_one_letter_code
_entity_poly.pdbx_strand_id
1 'polypeptide(L)'
;MNDVMGLENKDGVQTADVISVLLGHVKEGYKFNPDTPLTEGDRNYVSNPSPDDKVHCLVTIVSANSLSLMDQSIINKMKTVKEQANDIDIPQFILLTKIDEVCPLVKKDLKKTYTSKKIHEKINQCSNLIGAPVKFIFPVKNYCYESDTNDPTDILIMLALRHIVSAANDYVASL
;
A
#
# COMPACT_ATOMS: atom_id res chain seq x y z
N MET A 1 11.96 9.75 1.40
CA MET A 1 10.59 9.19 1.48
C MET A 1 9.68 10.14 0.73
N ASN A 2 9.23 9.77 -0.47
CA ASN A 2 8.33 10.63 -1.25
C ASN A 2 6.89 10.37 -0.79
N ASP A 3 6.26 11.39 -0.22
CA ASP A 3 4.81 11.37 0.04
C ASP A 3 4.08 11.57 -1.30
N VAL A 4 3.13 10.68 -1.60
CA VAL A 4 2.39 10.68 -2.87
C VAL A 4 0.91 10.90 -2.56
N MET A 5 0.27 11.75 -3.36
CA MET A 5 -1.17 12.01 -3.27
C MET A 5 -1.97 10.71 -3.44
N GLY A 6 -3.18 10.67 -2.87
CA GLY A 6 -4.06 9.49 -2.92
C GLY A 6 -4.51 9.13 -4.35
N LEU A 7 -5.09 7.93 -4.50
CA LEU A 7 -5.60 7.43 -5.79
C LEU A 7 -7.04 7.92 -6.10
N GLU A 8 -7.46 9.09 -5.61
CA GLU A 8 -8.83 9.58 -5.81
C GLU A 8 -9.20 9.78 -7.30
N ASN A 9 -10.51 9.85 -7.58
CA ASN A 9 -11.02 9.98 -8.95
C ASN A 9 -10.90 11.39 -9.54
N LYS A 10 -11.15 12.44 -8.74
CA LYS A 10 -11.26 13.82 -9.25
C LYS A 10 -10.02 14.68 -8.99
N ASP A 11 -9.15 14.27 -8.08
CA ASP A 11 -7.94 15.02 -7.72
C ASP A 11 -6.80 14.08 -7.31
N GLY A 12 -6.89 12.79 -7.63
CA GLY A 12 -5.89 11.81 -7.22
C GLY A 12 -4.68 11.80 -8.15
N VAL A 13 -3.58 11.24 -7.67
CA VAL A 13 -2.35 11.06 -8.45
C VAL A 13 -2.62 10.26 -9.73
N GLN A 14 -1.94 10.66 -10.80
CA GLN A 14 -1.95 9.93 -12.06
C GLN A 14 -1.14 8.64 -11.90
N THR A 15 -1.60 7.53 -12.48
CA THR A 15 -0.87 6.25 -12.37
C THR A 15 0.53 6.35 -12.97
N ALA A 16 0.70 7.13 -14.04
CA ALA A 16 2.01 7.41 -14.65
C ALA A 16 2.97 8.10 -13.68
N ASP A 17 2.47 8.99 -12.81
CA ASP A 17 3.28 9.63 -11.79
C ASP A 17 3.69 8.65 -10.70
N VAL A 18 2.77 7.77 -10.27
CA VAL A 18 3.11 6.71 -9.30
C VAL A 18 4.19 5.79 -9.87
N ILE A 19 4.09 5.41 -11.14
CA ILE A 19 5.11 4.61 -11.83
C ILE A 19 6.44 5.37 -11.91
N SER A 20 6.40 6.67 -12.19
CA SER A 20 7.60 7.51 -12.19
C SER A 20 8.25 7.57 -10.81
N VAL A 21 7.45 7.61 -9.73
CA VAL A 21 7.94 7.50 -8.35
C VAL A 21 8.59 6.14 -8.12
N LEU A 22 7.95 5.03 -8.54
CA LEU A 22 8.51 3.68 -8.37
C LEU A 22 9.91 3.57 -9.00
N LEU A 23 10.09 4.18 -10.17
CA LEU A 23 11.33 4.17 -10.95
C LEU A 23 12.36 5.22 -10.51
N GLY A 24 12.03 6.10 -9.55
CA GLY A 24 12.92 7.16 -9.06
C GLY A 24 13.00 8.40 -9.94
N HIS A 25 12.08 8.57 -10.88
CA HIS A 25 12.08 9.68 -11.83
C HIS A 25 11.52 11.00 -11.28
N VAL A 26 11.11 11.05 -10.01
CA VAL A 26 10.45 12.23 -9.40
C VAL A 26 11.36 12.88 -8.37
N LYS A 27 11.68 14.16 -8.56
CA LYS A 27 12.43 14.93 -7.55
C LYS A 27 11.63 15.14 -6.27
N GLU A 28 12.34 15.14 -5.14
CA GLU A 28 11.77 15.49 -3.84
C GLU A 28 11.13 16.88 -3.87
N GLY A 29 9.95 17.00 -3.26
CA GLY A 29 9.18 18.25 -3.23
C GLY A 29 8.34 18.53 -4.49
N TYR A 30 8.32 17.63 -5.47
CA TYR A 30 7.37 17.71 -6.59
C TYR A 30 5.92 17.66 -6.08
N LYS A 31 5.10 18.59 -6.58
CA LYS A 31 3.65 18.59 -6.34
C LYS A 31 2.95 17.94 -7.54
N PHE A 32 2.31 16.81 -7.30
CA PHE A 32 1.56 16.08 -8.33
C PHE A 32 0.44 16.95 -8.90
N ASN A 33 0.32 16.94 -10.22
CA ASN A 33 -0.75 17.61 -10.93
C ASN A 33 -1.83 16.57 -11.29
N PRO A 34 -3.08 16.74 -10.81
CA PRO A 34 -4.15 15.79 -11.13
C PRO A 34 -4.54 15.80 -12.61
N ASP A 35 -4.22 16.84 -13.38
CA ASP A 35 -4.62 16.96 -14.79
C ASP A 35 -3.57 16.39 -15.76
N THR A 36 -2.28 16.48 -15.42
CA THR A 36 -1.19 16.13 -16.33
C THR A 36 -0.05 15.42 -15.59
N PRO A 37 0.38 14.22 -16.04
CA PRO A 37 1.50 13.53 -15.43
C PRO A 37 2.84 14.21 -15.74
N LEU A 38 3.83 13.93 -14.91
CA LEU A 38 5.23 14.29 -15.09
C LEU A 38 5.81 13.59 -16.33
N THR A 39 6.57 14.34 -17.11
CA THR A 39 7.22 13.86 -18.35
C THR A 39 8.72 14.13 -18.33
N GLU A 40 9.47 13.46 -19.21
CA GLU A 40 10.94 13.57 -19.28
C GLU A 40 11.45 15.01 -19.53
N GLY A 41 10.64 15.86 -20.15
CA GLY A 41 10.98 17.27 -20.42
C GLY A 41 10.80 18.20 -19.23
N ASP A 42 10.17 17.73 -18.15
CA ASP A 42 9.85 18.56 -17.00
C ASP A 42 11.07 18.77 -16.09
N ARG A 43 11.18 19.97 -15.52
CA ARG A 43 12.30 20.34 -14.62
C ARG A 43 12.41 19.44 -13.38
N ASN A 44 11.30 18.83 -12.98
CA ASN A 44 11.20 17.96 -11.81
C ASN A 44 11.40 16.48 -12.13
N TYR A 45 11.64 16.13 -13.40
CA TYR A 45 11.97 14.78 -13.81
C TYR A 45 13.46 14.47 -13.57
N VAL A 46 13.74 13.26 -13.11
CA VAL A 46 15.11 12.73 -12.92
C VAL A 46 15.40 11.76 -14.04
N SER A 47 16.22 12.15 -15.02
CA SER A 47 16.48 11.33 -16.20
C SER A 47 17.28 10.05 -15.94
N ASN A 48 18.17 10.07 -14.95
CA ASN A 48 18.99 8.92 -14.61
C ASN A 48 18.99 8.71 -13.09
N PRO A 49 17.96 8.04 -12.55
CA PRO A 49 17.82 7.81 -11.10
C PRO A 49 18.89 6.85 -10.61
N SER A 50 19.46 7.17 -9.45
CA SER A 50 20.32 6.27 -8.69
C SER A 50 19.47 5.16 -8.02
N PRO A 51 20.08 4.07 -7.54
CA PRO A 51 19.35 3.07 -6.75
C PRO A 51 18.60 3.68 -5.56
N ASP A 52 19.20 4.65 -4.88
CA ASP A 52 18.62 5.34 -3.72
C ASP A 52 17.35 6.14 -4.07
N ASP A 53 17.21 6.56 -5.33
CA ASP A 53 16.02 7.28 -5.81
C ASP A 53 14.83 6.33 -6.05
N LYS A 54 15.07 5.03 -6.21
CA LYS A 54 14.04 4.03 -6.58
C LYS A 54 13.27 3.54 -5.35
N VAL A 55 12.03 3.10 -5.59
CA VAL A 55 11.24 2.46 -4.55
C VAL A 55 11.69 1.01 -4.39
N HIS A 56 11.97 0.62 -3.15
CA HIS A 56 12.42 -0.74 -2.80
C HIS A 56 11.30 -1.65 -2.31
N CYS A 57 10.11 -1.10 -2.05
CA CYS A 57 8.93 -1.84 -1.62
C CYS A 57 7.67 -0.99 -1.83
N LEU A 58 6.62 -1.58 -2.38
CA LEU A 58 5.30 -0.96 -2.50
C LEU A 58 4.37 -1.46 -1.38
N VAL A 59 3.78 -0.54 -0.63
CA VAL A 59 2.80 -0.86 0.42
C VAL A 59 1.49 -0.16 0.13
N THR A 60 0.44 -0.93 -0.15
CA THR A 60 -0.91 -0.40 -0.42
C THR A 60 -1.76 -0.48 0.84
N ILE A 61 -2.28 0.65 1.31
CA ILE A 61 -3.15 0.71 2.49
C ILE A 61 -4.61 0.64 2.04
N VAL A 62 -5.36 -0.32 2.59
CA VAL A 62 -6.75 -0.57 2.22
C VAL A 62 -7.61 -0.66 3.48
N SER A 63 -8.77 -0.02 3.48
CA SER A 63 -9.73 -0.11 4.59
C SER A 63 -10.68 -1.29 4.38
N ALA A 64 -10.81 -2.16 5.39
CA ALA A 64 -11.74 -3.29 5.37
C ALA A 64 -13.21 -2.84 5.25
N ASN A 65 -13.53 -1.62 5.67
CA ASN A 65 -14.86 -1.03 5.55
C ASN A 65 -15.22 -0.65 4.11
N SER A 66 -14.24 -0.20 3.32
CA SER A 66 -14.50 0.35 1.98
C SER A 66 -14.34 -0.65 0.84
N LEU A 67 -13.86 -1.87 1.09
CA LEU A 67 -13.63 -2.89 0.04
C LEU A 67 -14.84 -3.08 -0.91
N SER A 68 -16.06 -3.11 -0.37
CA SER A 68 -17.27 -3.28 -1.19
C SER A 68 -17.75 -2.01 -1.88
N LEU A 69 -17.20 -0.86 -1.51
CA LEU A 69 -17.58 0.48 -1.97
C LEU A 69 -16.50 1.10 -2.86
N MET A 70 -15.39 0.40 -3.11
CA MET A 70 -14.31 0.91 -3.95
C MET A 70 -14.78 1.03 -5.40
N ASP A 71 -14.59 2.22 -5.96
CA ASP A 71 -14.86 2.47 -7.36
C ASP A 71 -13.96 1.61 -8.25
N GLN A 72 -14.54 1.10 -9.35
CA GLN A 72 -13.80 0.28 -10.30
C GLN A 72 -12.59 1.00 -10.91
N SER A 73 -12.67 2.33 -11.08
CA SER A 73 -11.56 3.16 -11.53
C SER A 73 -10.38 3.11 -10.57
N ILE A 74 -10.61 3.21 -9.27
CA ILE A 74 -9.57 3.13 -8.23
C ILE A 74 -8.95 1.73 -8.20
N ILE A 75 -9.78 0.69 -8.29
CA ILE A 75 -9.32 -0.71 -8.38
C ILE A 75 -8.41 -0.90 -9.59
N ASN A 76 -8.79 -0.35 -10.75
CA ASN A 76 -7.98 -0.44 -11.96
C ASN A 76 -6.65 0.31 -11.79
N LYS A 77 -6.65 1.51 -11.19
CA LYS A 77 -5.40 2.24 -10.88
C LYS A 77 -4.47 1.41 -9.99
N MET A 78 -4.99 0.80 -8.93
CA MET A 78 -4.22 -0.08 -8.03
C MET A 78 -3.64 -1.28 -8.78
N LYS A 79 -4.41 -1.91 -9.68
CA LYS A 79 -3.94 -3.04 -10.50
C LYS A 79 -2.82 -2.62 -11.45
N THR A 80 -2.96 -1.49 -12.13
CA THR A 80 -1.92 -0.97 -13.03
C THR A 80 -0.62 -0.72 -12.28
N VAL A 81 -0.65 -0.05 -11.12
CA VAL A 81 0.55 0.20 -10.31
C VAL A 81 1.18 -1.13 -9.83
N LYS A 82 0.34 -2.08 -9.38
CA LYS A 82 0.79 -3.40 -8.94
C LYS A 82 1.45 -4.21 -10.06
N GLU A 83 0.88 -4.18 -11.26
CA GLU A 83 1.43 -4.84 -12.45
C GLU A 83 2.78 -4.23 -12.81
N GLN A 84 2.89 -2.91 -12.83
CA GLN A 84 4.16 -2.24 -13.10
C GLN A 84 5.23 -2.54 -12.04
N ALA A 85 4.86 -2.56 -10.76
CA ALA A 85 5.78 -2.97 -9.70
C ALA A 85 6.21 -4.44 -9.83
N ASN A 86 5.35 -5.32 -10.35
CA ASN A 86 5.72 -6.72 -10.63
C ASN A 86 6.71 -6.83 -11.79
N ASP A 87 6.55 -6.02 -12.85
CA ASP A 87 7.42 -6.05 -14.03
C ASP A 87 8.88 -5.67 -13.72
N ILE A 88 9.10 -4.96 -12.60
CA ILE A 88 10.41 -4.55 -12.09
C ILE A 88 10.77 -5.22 -10.75
N ASP A 89 10.09 -6.33 -10.42
CA ASP A 89 10.35 -7.18 -9.26
C ASP A 89 10.33 -6.47 -7.88
N ILE A 90 9.64 -5.33 -7.77
CA ILE A 90 9.48 -4.63 -6.49
C ILE A 90 8.58 -5.47 -5.56
N PRO A 91 9.01 -5.75 -4.31
CA PRO A 91 8.18 -6.39 -3.31
C PRO A 91 6.92 -5.61 -3.01
N GLN A 92 5.78 -6.29 -2.88
CA GLN A 92 4.47 -5.65 -2.70
C GLN A 92 3.69 -6.24 -1.54
N PHE A 93 3.09 -5.36 -0.74
CA PHE A 93 2.28 -5.73 0.42
C PHE A 93 1.01 -4.89 0.51
N ILE A 94 -0.02 -5.45 1.14
CA ILE A 94 -1.27 -4.75 1.41
C ILE A 94 -1.50 -4.73 2.91
N LEU A 95 -1.69 -3.53 3.47
CA LEU A 95 -2.16 -3.36 4.85
C LEU A 95 -3.67 -3.21 4.85
N LEU A 96 -4.38 -4.24 5.31
CA LEU A 96 -5.82 -4.22 5.48
C LEU A 96 -6.18 -3.66 6.85
N THR A 97 -6.52 -2.37 6.88
CA THR A 97 -6.82 -1.59 8.09
C THR A 97 -8.29 -1.68 8.51
N LYS A 98 -8.61 -1.19 9.72
CA LYS A 98 -9.98 -1.10 10.27
C LYS A 98 -10.69 -2.46 10.42
N ILE A 99 -9.92 -3.50 10.69
CA ILE A 99 -10.42 -4.87 10.87
C ILE A 99 -11.33 -5.03 12.10
N ASP A 100 -11.10 -4.20 13.11
CA ASP A 100 -11.86 -4.12 14.35
C ASP A 100 -13.24 -3.48 14.12
N GLU A 101 -13.35 -2.54 13.17
CA GLU A 101 -14.62 -1.91 12.82
C GLU A 101 -15.57 -2.87 12.08
N VAL A 102 -15.05 -3.78 11.25
CA VAL A 102 -15.87 -4.73 10.47
C VAL A 102 -16.27 -6.00 11.25
N CYS A 103 -15.58 -6.31 12.35
CA CYS A 103 -15.74 -7.57 13.08
C CYS A 103 -15.80 -7.34 14.60
N PRO A 104 -17.00 -7.44 15.22
CA PRO A 104 -17.15 -7.26 16.67
C PRO A 104 -16.30 -8.21 17.52
N LEU A 105 -16.06 -9.43 17.02
CA LEU A 105 -15.17 -10.40 17.68
C LEU A 105 -13.73 -9.87 17.78
N VAL A 106 -13.22 -9.31 16.69
CA VAL A 106 -11.87 -8.74 16.63
C VAL A 106 -11.79 -7.41 17.38
N LYS A 107 -12.86 -6.61 17.37
CA LYS A 107 -12.99 -5.42 18.21
C LYS A 107 -12.84 -5.74 19.69
N LYS A 108 -13.43 -6.85 20.13
CA LYS A 108 -13.37 -7.30 21.53
C LYS A 108 -12.02 -7.95 21.87
N ASP A 109 -11.46 -8.72 20.95
CA ASP A 109 -10.18 -9.42 21.13
C ASP A 109 -9.41 -9.49 19.81
N LEU A 110 -8.41 -8.62 19.65
CA LEU A 110 -7.56 -8.55 18.45
C LEU A 110 -6.78 -9.84 18.20
N LYS A 111 -6.57 -10.70 19.21
CA LYS A 111 -5.92 -12.00 19.02
C LYS A 111 -6.75 -12.92 18.11
N LYS A 112 -8.03 -12.63 17.91
CA LYS A 112 -8.91 -13.37 17.00
C LYS A 112 -8.74 -13.01 15.53
N THR A 113 -7.91 -12.02 15.19
CA THR A 113 -7.71 -11.53 13.81
C THR A 113 -7.53 -12.66 12.78
N TYR A 114 -6.57 -13.56 12.98
CA TYR A 114 -6.26 -14.67 12.06
C TYR A 114 -7.13 -15.93 12.26
N THR A 115 -8.10 -15.89 13.17
CA THR A 115 -9.05 -17.00 13.39
C THR A 115 -10.48 -16.62 13.02
N SER A 116 -10.74 -15.33 12.84
CA SER A 116 -12.05 -14.80 12.52
C SER A 116 -12.40 -15.06 11.07
N LYS A 117 -13.48 -15.83 10.85
CA LYS A 117 -14.03 -16.09 9.51
C LYS A 117 -14.29 -14.78 8.74
N LYS A 118 -14.80 -13.74 9.42
CA LYS A 118 -15.10 -12.46 8.77
C LYS A 118 -13.84 -11.72 8.30
N ILE A 119 -12.73 -11.84 9.03
CA ILE A 119 -11.45 -11.26 8.58
C ILE A 119 -10.90 -12.06 7.39
N HIS A 120 -10.99 -13.39 7.41
CA HIS A 120 -10.60 -14.20 6.26
C HIS A 120 -11.41 -13.86 5.00
N GLU A 121 -12.72 -13.67 5.13
CA GLU A 121 -13.58 -13.19 4.03
C GLU A 121 -13.11 -11.83 3.50
N LYS A 122 -12.76 -10.88 4.38
CA LYS A 122 -12.26 -9.56 4.00
C LYS A 122 -10.90 -9.61 3.31
N ILE A 123 -9.99 -10.48 3.76
CA ILE A 123 -8.69 -10.71 3.11
C ILE A 123 -8.90 -11.30 1.72
N ASN A 124 -9.75 -12.31 1.57
CA ASN A 124 -10.07 -12.90 0.26
C ASN A 124 -10.75 -11.90 -0.67
N GLN A 125 -11.66 -11.08 -0.14
CA GLN A 125 -12.28 -9.99 -0.90
C GLN A 125 -11.22 -9.01 -1.42
N CYS A 126 -10.29 -8.58 -0.56
CA CYS A 126 -9.18 -7.71 -0.93
C CYS A 126 -8.28 -8.35 -2.00
N SER A 127 -7.92 -9.62 -1.81
CA SER A 127 -7.13 -10.41 -2.76
C SER A 127 -7.78 -10.45 -4.14
N ASN A 128 -9.09 -10.72 -4.22
CA ASN A 128 -9.81 -10.80 -5.48
C ASN A 128 -9.96 -9.44 -6.17
N LEU A 129 -10.16 -8.37 -5.39
CA LEU A 129 -10.31 -7.02 -5.92
C LEU A 129 -9.01 -6.51 -6.51
N ILE A 130 -7.90 -6.64 -5.79
CA ILE A 130 -6.61 -6.04 -6.16
C ILE A 130 -5.74 -7.00 -6.98
N GLY A 131 -6.03 -8.31 -6.94
CA GLY A 131 -5.24 -9.33 -7.64
C GLY A 131 -3.88 -9.58 -6.96
N ALA A 132 -3.86 -9.55 -5.63
CA ALA A 132 -2.69 -9.85 -4.82
C ALA A 132 -2.87 -11.19 -4.08
N PRO A 133 -1.83 -12.04 -3.97
CA PRO A 133 -1.90 -13.25 -3.16
C PRO A 133 -2.20 -12.95 -1.68
N VAL A 134 -3.06 -13.77 -1.07
CA VAL A 134 -3.46 -13.66 0.34
C VAL A 134 -2.28 -13.54 1.31
N LYS A 135 -1.16 -14.21 1.02
CA LYS A 135 0.06 -14.18 1.86
C LYS A 135 0.72 -12.79 1.97
N PHE A 136 0.39 -11.86 1.09
CA PHE A 136 0.92 -10.49 1.09
C PHE A 136 -0.07 -9.47 1.68
N ILE A 137 -1.19 -9.93 2.24
CA ILE A 137 -2.24 -9.08 2.82
C ILE A 137 -2.19 -9.22 4.35
N PHE A 138 -1.81 -8.14 5.03
CA PHE A 138 -1.69 -8.11 6.48
C PHE A 138 -2.87 -7.35 7.10
N PRO A 139 -3.75 -8.03 7.86
CA PRO A 139 -4.78 -7.36 8.64
C PRO A 139 -4.15 -6.62 9.84
N VAL A 140 -4.39 -5.31 9.93
CA VAL A 140 -3.88 -4.45 11.00
C VAL A 140 -4.98 -3.57 11.58
N LYS A 141 -4.81 -3.18 12.85
CA LYS A 141 -5.61 -2.13 13.49
C LYS A 141 -4.72 -0.90 13.66
N ASN A 142 -5.25 0.28 13.33
CA ASN A 142 -4.57 1.55 13.59
C ASN A 142 -4.85 2.03 15.02
N TYR A 143 -3.93 2.79 15.59
CA TYR A 143 -4.21 3.62 16.76
C TYR A 143 -5.07 4.81 16.34
N CYS A 144 -6.18 5.06 17.04
CA CYS A 144 -7.12 6.12 16.68
C CYS A 144 -7.35 7.09 17.85
N TYR A 145 -7.82 6.58 18.98
CA TYR A 145 -8.16 7.39 20.17
C TYR A 145 -7.38 6.97 21.41
N GLU A 146 -6.65 5.86 21.32
CA GLU A 146 -5.87 5.31 22.41
C GLU A 146 -4.64 6.18 22.68
N SER A 147 -4.42 6.54 23.94
CA SER A 147 -3.25 7.30 24.39
C SER A 147 -2.01 6.42 24.53
N ASP A 148 -2.22 5.14 24.85
CA ASP A 148 -1.17 4.15 25.08
C ASP A 148 -1.17 3.09 23.98
N THR A 149 0.02 2.54 23.71
CA THR A 149 0.14 1.36 22.85
C THR A 149 -0.41 0.12 23.56
N ASN A 150 -0.80 -0.90 22.78
CA ASN A 150 -1.22 -2.18 23.32
C ASN A 150 -0.61 -3.34 22.52
N ASP A 151 -0.16 -4.38 23.24
CA ASP A 151 0.57 -5.50 22.64
C ASP A 151 -0.16 -6.15 21.46
N PRO A 152 -1.49 -6.42 21.50
CA PRO A 152 -2.16 -7.04 20.36
C PRO A 152 -2.10 -6.19 19.08
N THR A 153 -2.28 -4.87 19.18
CA THR A 153 -2.13 -3.96 18.03
C THR A 153 -0.67 -3.94 17.56
N ASP A 154 0.28 -3.77 18.49
CA ASP A 154 1.70 -3.70 18.16
C ASP A 154 2.19 -4.97 17.48
N ILE A 155 1.77 -6.16 17.94
CA ILE A 155 2.12 -7.43 17.30
C ILE A 155 1.67 -7.48 15.85
N LEU A 156 0.45 -7.01 15.53
CA LEU A 156 -0.05 -7.02 14.14
C LEU A 156 0.75 -6.06 13.25
N ILE A 157 1.02 -4.84 13.72
CA ILE A 157 1.79 -3.84 12.97
C ILE A 157 3.24 -4.29 12.81
N MET A 158 3.88 -4.73 13.89
CA MET A 158 5.27 -5.20 13.89
C MET A 158 5.45 -6.44 13.02
N LEU A 159 4.48 -7.35 12.98
CA LEU A 159 4.50 -8.49 12.06
C LEU A 159 4.51 -8.01 10.60
N ALA A 160 3.61 -7.09 10.24
CA ALA A 160 3.56 -6.54 8.89
C ALA A 160 4.85 -5.81 8.51
N LEU A 161 5.34 -4.92 9.40
CA LEU A 161 6.59 -4.19 9.20
C LEU A 161 7.80 -5.11 9.05
N ARG A 162 7.88 -6.18 9.85
CA ARG A 162 8.96 -7.16 9.73
C ARG A 162 9.01 -7.80 8.35
N HIS A 163 7.86 -8.17 7.79
CA HIS A 163 7.79 -8.75 6.44
C HIS A 163 8.13 -7.73 5.35
N ILE A 164 7.63 -6.50 5.48
CA ILE A 164 7.90 -5.39 4.55
C ILE A 164 9.41 -5.07 4.53
N VAL A 165 10.01 -4.83 5.70
CA VAL A 165 11.42 -4.47 5.82
C VAL A 165 12.33 -5.61 5.39
N SER A 166 12.01 -6.86 5.74
CA SER A 166 12.78 -8.02 5.28
C SER A 166 12.81 -8.08 3.76
N ALA A 167 11.65 -7.98 3.09
CA ALA A 167 11.59 -8.07 1.65
C ALA A 167 12.24 -6.86 0.95
N ALA A 168 12.12 -5.65 1.52
CA ALA A 168 12.81 -4.47 1.03
C ALA A 168 14.34 -4.63 1.12
N ASN A 169 14.85 -5.15 2.25
CA ASN A 169 16.28 -5.41 2.44
C ASN A 169 16.78 -6.48 1.48
N ASP A 170 16.03 -7.58 1.31
CA ASP A 170 16.39 -8.66 0.38
C ASP A 170 16.43 -8.14 -1.07
N TYR A 171 15.48 -7.27 -1.44
CA TYR A 171 15.47 -6.62 -2.76
C TYR A 171 16.69 -5.71 -2.95
N VAL A 172 16.98 -4.82 -1.99
CA VAL A 172 18.16 -3.94 -2.04
C VAL A 172 19.46 -4.74 -2.12
N ALA A 173 19.57 -5.86 -1.39
CA ALA A 173 20.75 -6.73 -1.43
C ALA A 173 20.92 -7.47 -2.77
N SER A 174 19.88 -7.50 -3.62
CA SER A 174 19.89 -8.12 -4.93
C SER A 174 20.14 -7.15 -6.10
N LEU A 175 20.11 -5.83 -5.84
CA LEU A 175 20.43 -4.76 -6.80
C LEU A 175 21.94 -4.65 -7.05
#